data_AF-A0AAP0F4S3-F1
#
_entry.id   AF-A0AAP0F4S3-F1
#
_cell.length_a   1.000
_cell.length_b   1.000
_cell.length_c   1.000
_cell.angle_alpha   90.00
_cell.angle_beta   90.00
_cell.angle_gamma   90.00
#
_symmetry.space_group_name_H-M   'P 1'
#
loop_
_entity.id
_entity.type
_entity.pdbx_description
1 polymer ?
#
loop_
_entity_poly.entity_id
_entity_poly.type
_entity_poly.pdbx_seq_one_letter_code
_entity_poly.pdbx_strand_id
1 'polypeptide(L)'
;MVILIVFFTLFKPKDPKISVNAVRLPTFSISNTTANAAAVVSFTFSLYAAVTNPNRAAVFNHYDSSLQLLYSGNQVGFMFVPAGRIASGRTVYMSATFSVVSFPVNANAFGVGPVLEMEARLRLTGRVKILHFFNHHVDGRAVCRVGVSVTDGSVIGFRC
;
A
#
# COMPACT_ATOMS: atom_id res chain seq x y z
N MET A 1 8.24 -21.20 -36.66
CA MET A 1 7.92 -19.87 -36.11
C MET A 1 6.79 -19.85 -35.11
N VAL A 2 5.68 -20.60 -35.31
CA VAL A 2 4.53 -20.62 -34.40
C VAL A 2 4.89 -21.01 -32.95
N ILE A 3 5.76 -22.01 -32.75
CA ILE A 3 6.17 -22.47 -31.42
C ILE A 3 6.86 -21.35 -30.61
N LEU A 4 7.74 -20.56 -31.25
CA LEU A 4 8.40 -19.43 -30.60
C LEU A 4 7.39 -18.34 -30.23
N ILE A 5 6.44 -18.03 -31.12
CA ILE A 5 5.40 -17.02 -30.86
C ILE A 5 4.52 -17.47 -29.69
N VAL A 6 4.08 -18.73 -29.66
CA VAL A 6 3.29 -19.29 -28.55
C VAL A 6 4.09 -19.29 -27.25
N PHE A 7 5.38 -19.62 -27.29
CA PHE A 7 6.27 -19.55 -26.14
C PHE A 7 6.35 -18.11 -25.59
N PHE A 8 6.69 -17.12 -26.42
CA PHE A 8 6.82 -15.73 -25.97
C PHE A 8 5.50 -15.11 -25.51
N THR A 9 4.36 -15.53 -26.07
CA THR A 9 3.04 -15.02 -25.66
C THR A 9 2.57 -15.65 -24.35
N LEU A 10 2.82 -16.94 -24.11
CA LEU A 10 2.46 -17.62 -22.86
C LEU A 10 3.39 -17.28 -21.69
N PHE A 11 4.68 -17.11 -21.95
CA PHE A 11 5.69 -16.81 -20.94
C PHE A 11 5.97 -15.31 -20.77
N LYS A 12 5.15 -14.42 -21.35
CA LYS A 12 5.31 -12.97 -21.18
C LYS A 12 5.18 -12.60 -19.68
N PRO A 13 6.23 -12.04 -19.06
CA PRO A 13 6.18 -11.52 -17.70
C PRO A 13 5.02 -10.56 -17.48
N LYS A 14 4.33 -10.71 -16.35
CA LYS A 14 3.23 -9.85 -15.91
C LYS A 14 3.53 -9.29 -14.53
N ASP A 15 3.13 -8.05 -14.30
CA ASP A 15 3.24 -7.42 -12.99
C ASP A 15 2.35 -8.09 -11.94
N PRO A 16 2.77 -8.13 -10.66
CA PRO A 16 1.92 -8.62 -9.59
C PRO A 16 0.69 -7.72 -9.42
N LYS A 17 -0.46 -8.33 -9.11
CA LYS A 17 -1.70 -7.61 -8.83
C LYS A 17 -1.84 -7.42 -7.33
N ILE A 18 -2.14 -6.19 -6.91
CA ILE A 18 -2.32 -5.84 -5.51
C ILE A 18 -3.80 -5.49 -5.30
N SER A 19 -4.41 -6.06 -4.28
CA SER A 19 -5.76 -5.74 -3.83
C SER A 19 -5.71 -5.40 -2.35
N VAL A 20 -6.10 -4.19 -1.96
CA VAL A 20 -6.18 -3.83 -0.53
C VAL A 20 -7.52 -4.30 0.02
N ASN A 21 -7.47 -5.13 1.07
CA ASN A 21 -8.64 -5.75 1.68
C ASN A 21 -9.20 -4.91 2.82
N ALA A 22 -8.32 -4.27 3.60
CA ALA A 22 -8.73 -3.45 4.73
C ALA A 22 -7.66 -2.43 5.09
N VAL A 23 -8.12 -1.30 5.63
CA VAL A 23 -7.30 -0.28 6.29
C VAL A 23 -7.89 -0.05 7.68
N ARG A 24 -7.04 0.07 8.70
CA ARG A 24 -7.44 0.28 10.08
C ARG A 24 -6.50 1.25 10.76
N LEU A 25 -7.02 2.02 11.70
CA LEU A 25 -6.23 2.81 12.63
C LEU A 25 -6.47 2.30 14.06
N PRO A 26 -5.70 1.31 14.55
CA PRO A 26 -5.93 0.71 15.87
C PRO A 26 -5.80 1.71 17.03
N THR A 27 -4.98 2.74 16.84
CA THR A 27 -4.88 3.87 17.76
C THR A 27 -5.09 5.14 16.97
N PHE A 28 -5.72 6.13 17.58
CA PHE A 28 -5.88 7.45 17.01
C PHE A 28 -5.97 8.47 18.15
N SER A 29 -5.26 9.57 18.01
CA SER A 29 -5.39 10.70 18.92
C SER A 29 -5.20 12.01 18.18
N ILE A 30 -5.94 13.01 18.62
CA ILE A 30 -5.86 14.37 18.13
C ILE A 30 -5.72 15.31 19.32
N SER A 31 -4.74 16.21 19.26
CA SER A 31 -4.58 17.29 20.23
C SER A 31 -4.69 18.65 19.52
N ASN A 32 -5.65 19.45 19.95
CA ASN A 32 -5.82 20.81 19.42
C ASN A 32 -4.84 21.76 20.10
N THR A 33 -4.08 22.52 19.32
CA THR A 33 -3.24 23.59 19.86
C THR A 33 -3.91 24.93 19.60
N THR A 34 -4.11 25.72 20.67
CA THR A 34 -4.76 27.04 20.62
C THR A 34 -3.95 28.10 19.89
N ALA A 35 -2.67 27.83 19.58
CA ALA A 35 -1.76 28.84 19.05
C ALA A 35 -2.02 29.22 17.59
N ASN A 36 -2.56 28.34 16.71
CA ASN A 36 -2.65 28.62 15.26
C ASN A 36 -3.74 27.83 14.49
N ALA A 37 -4.83 27.38 15.14
CA ALA A 37 -5.81 26.47 14.53
C ALA A 37 -5.19 25.22 13.87
N ALA A 38 -4.04 24.77 14.39
CA ALA A 38 -3.38 23.54 13.98
C ALA A 38 -3.66 22.47 15.04
N ALA A 39 -4.20 21.34 14.61
CA ALA A 39 -4.31 20.15 15.45
C ALA A 39 -3.17 19.19 15.11
N VAL A 40 -2.71 18.42 16.10
CA VAL A 40 -1.68 17.42 15.93
C VAL A 40 -2.34 16.05 16.00
N VAL A 41 -2.17 15.26 14.94
CA VAL A 41 -2.75 13.92 14.84
C VAL A 41 -1.65 12.87 14.94
N SER A 42 -1.91 11.83 15.72
CA SER A 42 -1.07 10.65 15.82
C SER A 42 -1.92 9.38 15.80
N PHE A 43 -1.41 8.32 15.17
CA PHE A 43 -2.13 7.05 15.06
C PHE A 43 -1.19 5.90 14.69
N THR A 44 -1.66 4.69 14.89
CA THR A 44 -1.07 3.49 14.27
C THR A 44 -1.84 3.19 12.99
N PHE A 45 -1.14 3.03 11.87
CA PHE A 45 -1.74 2.68 10.59
C PHE A 45 -1.53 1.19 10.31
N SER A 46 -2.60 0.47 9.98
CA SER A 46 -2.55 -0.93 9.56
C SER A 46 -3.23 -1.11 8.20
N LEU A 47 -2.51 -1.69 7.25
CA LEU A 47 -3.01 -2.02 5.91
C LEU A 47 -2.88 -3.51 5.65
N TYR A 48 -3.96 -4.12 5.15
CA TYR A 48 -4.03 -5.52 4.77
C TYR A 48 -4.27 -5.62 3.27
N ALA A 49 -3.41 -6.35 2.57
CA ALA A 49 -3.48 -6.49 1.12
C ALA A 49 -3.23 -7.93 0.67
N ALA A 50 -3.92 -8.33 -0.39
CA ALA A 50 -3.67 -9.54 -1.15
C ALA A 50 -2.79 -9.20 -2.36
N VAL A 51 -1.66 -9.91 -2.47
CA VAL A 51 -0.73 -9.78 -3.58
C VAL A 51 -0.77 -11.06 -4.41
N THR A 52 -1.21 -10.95 -5.64
CA THR A 52 -1.33 -12.07 -6.58
C THR A 52 -0.21 -12.03 -7.61
N ASN A 53 0.49 -13.15 -7.78
CA ASN A 53 1.39 -13.38 -8.91
C ASN A 53 0.58 -13.98 -10.08
N PRO A 54 0.27 -13.22 -11.15
CA PRO A 54 -0.51 -13.74 -12.27
C PRO A 54 0.31 -14.65 -13.21
N ASN A 55 1.63 -14.74 -13.02
CA ASN A 55 2.49 -15.58 -13.85
C ASN A 55 2.31 -17.04 -13.41
N ARG A 56 1.85 -17.92 -14.32
CA ARG A 56 1.56 -19.35 -14.04
C ARG A 56 2.74 -20.30 -14.23
N ALA A 57 3.85 -19.82 -14.79
CA ALA A 57 5.08 -20.58 -14.94
C ALA A 57 6.32 -19.85 -14.39
N ALA A 58 6.13 -18.87 -13.50
CA ALA A 58 7.21 -18.07 -12.93
C ALA A 58 6.95 -17.75 -11.45
N VAL A 59 8.00 -17.82 -10.65
CA VAL A 59 7.98 -17.35 -9.25
C VAL A 59 8.26 -15.86 -9.23
N PHE A 60 7.47 -15.11 -8.46
CA PHE A 60 7.71 -13.69 -8.21
C PHE A 60 8.50 -13.52 -6.91
N ASN A 61 9.71 -12.98 -7.00
CA ASN A 61 10.54 -12.61 -5.86
C ASN A 61 10.47 -11.10 -5.69
N HIS A 62 9.91 -10.61 -4.59
CA HIS A 62 9.91 -9.19 -4.27
C HIS A 62 11.05 -8.86 -3.31
N TYR A 63 11.70 -7.73 -3.54
CA TYR A 63 12.80 -7.16 -2.77
C TYR A 63 12.79 -5.67 -3.10
N ASP A 64 12.94 -4.79 -2.11
CA ASP A 64 12.80 -3.32 -2.25
C ASP A 64 11.35 -2.82 -2.47
N SER A 65 10.45 -3.38 -1.68
CA SER A 65 9.03 -2.99 -1.67
C SER A 65 8.75 -2.03 -0.51
N SER A 66 7.77 -1.14 -0.66
CA SER A 66 7.50 -0.10 0.33
C SER A 66 6.02 0.27 0.42
N LEU A 67 5.62 0.74 1.59
CA LEU A 67 4.34 1.37 1.87
C LEU A 67 4.61 2.79 2.37
N GLN A 68 4.05 3.78 1.68
CA GLN A 68 4.12 5.18 2.07
C GLN A 68 2.72 5.66 2.42
N LEU A 69 2.62 6.51 3.44
CA LEU A 69 1.38 7.20 3.78
C LEU A 69 1.61 8.69 3.65
N LEU A 70 0.73 9.34 2.89
CA LEU A 70 0.81 10.75 2.57
C LEU A 70 -0.44 11.49 3.07
N TYR A 71 -0.23 12.69 3.57
CA TYR A 71 -1.28 13.64 3.89
C TYR A 71 -1.01 14.94 3.14
N SER A 72 -1.98 15.43 2.36
CA SER A 72 -1.83 16.63 1.53
C SER A 72 -0.56 16.63 0.66
N GLY A 73 -0.15 15.46 0.14
CA GLY A 73 1.05 15.28 -0.67
C GLY A 73 2.37 15.11 0.11
N ASN A 74 2.36 15.30 1.43
CA ASN A 74 3.54 15.13 2.28
C ASN A 74 3.58 13.74 2.91
N GLN A 75 4.73 13.08 2.90
CA GLN A 75 4.89 11.77 3.53
C GLN A 75 4.85 11.89 5.06
N VAL A 76 3.86 11.25 5.68
CA VAL A 76 3.67 11.19 7.13
C VAL A 76 4.01 9.83 7.72
N GLY A 77 4.19 8.81 6.88
CA GLY A 77 4.58 7.47 7.31
C GLY A 77 5.24 6.67 6.20
N PHE A 78 6.10 5.73 6.59
CA PHE A 78 6.84 4.88 5.68
C PHE A 78 7.17 3.55 6.34
N MET A 79 7.08 2.46 5.58
CA MET A 79 7.56 1.14 5.98
C MET A 79 8.10 0.38 4.76
N PHE A 80 9.21 -0.34 4.95
CA PHE A 80 9.67 -1.33 3.98
C PHE A 80 8.85 -2.61 4.10
N VAL A 81 8.44 -3.17 2.95
CA VAL A 81 7.86 -4.50 2.87
C VAL A 81 9.01 -5.49 2.72
N PRO A 82 9.19 -6.44 3.65
CA PRO A 82 10.30 -7.39 3.61
C PRO A 82 10.34 -8.18 2.31
N ALA A 83 11.54 -8.59 1.91
CA ALA A 83 11.71 -9.43 0.73
C ALA A 83 11.02 -10.79 0.93
N GLY A 84 10.47 -11.33 -0.14
CA GLY A 84 9.72 -12.56 -0.10
C GLY A 84 9.45 -13.14 -1.47
N ARG A 85 8.72 -14.26 -1.49
CA ARG A 85 8.42 -15.00 -2.72
C ARG A 85 6.94 -15.34 -2.81
N ILE A 86 6.38 -15.20 -4.00
CA ILE A 86 5.01 -15.58 -4.33
C ILE A 86 5.08 -16.60 -5.46
N ALA A 87 4.69 -17.83 -5.13
CA ALA A 87 4.68 -18.93 -6.08
C ALA A 87 3.76 -18.65 -7.27
N SER A 88 3.94 -19.43 -8.33
CA SER A 88 3.25 -19.22 -9.59
C SER A 88 1.73 -19.28 -9.43
N GLY A 89 1.02 -18.27 -9.95
CA GLY A 89 -0.45 -18.20 -9.87
C GLY A 89 -1.01 -18.05 -8.45
N ARG A 90 -0.16 -17.86 -7.43
CA ARG A 90 -0.59 -17.78 -6.02
C ARG A 90 -0.83 -16.34 -5.58
N THR A 91 -1.68 -16.23 -4.57
CA THR A 91 -1.93 -15.00 -3.81
C THR A 91 -1.38 -15.17 -2.41
N VAL A 92 -0.69 -14.14 -1.91
CA VAL A 92 -0.20 -14.06 -0.53
C VAL A 92 -0.86 -12.85 0.13
N TYR A 93 -1.36 -13.03 1.35
CA TYR A 93 -1.89 -11.96 2.17
C TYR A 93 -0.76 -11.34 2.98
N MET A 94 -0.65 -10.02 2.91
CA MET A 94 0.37 -9.22 3.59
C MET A 94 -0.31 -8.18 4.46
N SER A 95 0.31 -7.88 5.59
CA SER A 95 -0.09 -6.78 6.48
C SER A 95 1.11 -5.90 6.79
N ALA A 96 0.89 -4.59 6.84
CA ALA A 96 1.89 -3.63 7.25
C ALA A 96 1.30 -2.72 8.32
N THR A 97 2.03 -2.55 9.42
CA THR A 97 1.59 -1.75 10.58
C THR A 97 2.72 -0.87 11.09
N PHE A 98 2.58 0.45 11.01
CA PHE A 98 3.53 1.42 11.58
C PHE A 98 2.81 2.52 12.35
N SER A 99 3.53 3.13 13.30
CA SER A 99 3.05 4.30 14.04
C SER A 99 3.44 5.58 13.33
N VAL A 100 2.47 6.49 13.22
CA VAL A 100 2.65 7.88 12.82
C VAL A 100 2.67 8.72 14.09
N VAL A 101 3.85 9.24 14.44
CA VAL A 101 4.10 9.88 15.74
C VAL A 101 3.33 11.18 15.89
N SER A 102 3.40 12.06 14.90
CA SER A 102 2.62 13.30 14.87
C SER A 102 2.79 13.99 13.52
N PHE A 103 1.72 14.61 13.04
CA PHE A 103 1.80 15.62 11.98
C PHE A 103 0.72 16.69 12.16
N PRO A 104 0.99 17.94 11.75
CA PRO A 104 0.01 19.01 11.85
C PRO A 104 -1.08 18.84 10.78
N VAL A 105 -2.31 19.11 11.20
CA VAL A 105 -3.49 19.17 10.34
C VAL A 105 -4.21 20.49 10.61
N ASN A 106 -4.89 21.02 9.59
CA ASN A 106 -5.62 22.27 9.72
C ASN A 106 -6.93 22.03 10.49
N ALA A 107 -7.03 22.55 11.71
CA ALA A 107 -8.21 22.39 12.55
C ALA A 107 -9.45 23.09 11.98
N ASN A 108 -9.27 24.14 11.16
CA ASN A 108 -10.38 24.82 10.48
C ASN A 108 -10.98 23.97 9.36
N ALA A 109 -10.28 22.94 8.89
CA ALA A 109 -10.84 21.96 7.96
C ALA A 109 -11.81 21.00 8.65
N PHE A 110 -11.85 21.01 10.00
CA PHE A 110 -12.66 20.10 10.79
C PHE A 110 -13.98 20.76 11.23
N GLY A 111 -14.90 20.95 10.27
CA GLY A 111 -16.28 21.37 10.53
C GLY A 111 -17.12 20.27 11.20
N VAL A 112 -18.45 20.29 11.00
CA VAL A 112 -19.35 19.23 11.48
C VAL A 112 -19.22 18.00 10.57
N GLY A 113 -18.59 16.94 11.05
CA GLY A 113 -18.25 15.73 10.28
C GLY A 113 -16.85 15.74 9.63
N PRO A 114 -15.78 15.99 10.41
CA PRO A 114 -14.44 16.18 9.86
C PRO A 114 -13.82 14.86 9.38
N VAL A 115 -13.55 14.77 8.08
CA VAL A 115 -12.87 13.62 7.46
C VAL A 115 -11.42 14.00 7.14
N LEU A 116 -10.49 13.24 7.69
CA LEU A 116 -9.07 13.26 7.34
C LEU A 116 -8.85 12.35 6.13
N GLU A 117 -8.49 12.93 4.99
CA GLU A 117 -8.13 12.20 3.80
C GLU A 117 -6.62 11.96 3.72
N MET A 118 -6.22 10.70 3.54
CA MET A 118 -4.83 10.28 3.39
C MET A 118 -4.67 9.42 2.14
N GLU A 119 -3.46 9.39 1.60
CA GLU A 119 -3.11 8.55 0.46
C GLU A 119 -2.08 7.50 0.88
N ALA A 120 -2.46 6.22 0.83
CA ALA A 120 -1.57 5.09 1.04
C ALA A 120 -1.04 4.59 -0.30
N ARG A 121 0.27 4.65 -0.51
CA ARG A 121 0.97 4.17 -1.71
C ARG A 121 1.73 2.90 -1.38
N LEU A 122 1.24 1.77 -1.88
CA LEU A 122 1.93 0.49 -1.80
C LEU A 122 2.65 0.20 -3.12
N ARG A 123 3.94 -0.13 -3.03
CA ARG A 123 4.77 -0.51 -4.17
C ARG A 123 5.48 -1.83 -3.88
N LEU A 124 5.27 -2.80 -4.77
CA LEU A 124 5.90 -4.11 -4.73
C LEU A 124 6.81 -4.29 -5.95
N THR A 125 8.10 -4.11 -5.70
CA THR A 125 9.15 -4.25 -6.70
C THR A 125 9.74 -5.66 -6.62
N GLY A 126 10.10 -6.24 -7.77
CA GLY A 126 10.81 -7.51 -7.76
C GLY A 126 11.16 -8.05 -9.13
N ARG A 127 11.35 -9.37 -9.18
CA ARG A 127 11.63 -10.12 -10.40
C ARG A 127 10.74 -11.34 -10.52
N VAL A 128 10.27 -11.61 -11.73
CA VAL A 128 9.70 -12.92 -12.08
C VAL A 128 10.78 -13.80 -12.69
N LYS A 129 10.90 -15.03 -12.18
CA LYS A 129 11.90 -16.01 -12.62
C LYS A 129 11.23 -17.12 -13.40
N ILE A 130 11.44 -17.15 -14.73
CA ILE A 130 10.94 -18.18 -15.64
C ILE A 130 12.06 -19.19 -15.88
N LEU A 131 11.77 -20.48 -15.66
CA LEU A 131 12.67 -21.61 -15.93
C LEU A 131 14.11 -21.38 -15.43
N HIS A 132 14.29 -20.84 -14.22
CA HIS A 132 15.59 -20.62 -13.57
C HIS A 132 16.57 -19.59 -14.17
N PHE A 133 16.52 -19.28 -15.47
CA PHE A 133 17.50 -18.39 -16.13
C PHE A 133 16.94 -17.03 -16.58
N PHE A 134 15.63 -16.93 -16.87
CA PHE A 134 15.04 -15.66 -17.28
C PHE A 134 14.49 -14.90 -16.08
N ASN A 135 15.15 -13.79 -15.73
CA ASN A 135 14.67 -12.86 -14.72
C ASN A 135 14.15 -11.59 -15.41
N HIS A 136 12.91 -11.21 -15.13
CA HIS A 136 12.35 -9.95 -15.61
C HIS A 136 11.92 -9.09 -14.44
N HIS A 137 12.29 -7.82 -14.46
CA HIS A 137 11.88 -6.87 -13.44
C HIS A 137 10.38 -6.56 -13.57
N VAL A 138 9.66 -6.56 -12.46
CA VAL A 138 8.23 -6.26 -12.43
C VAL A 138 7.94 -5.34 -11.25
N ASP A 139 6.91 -4.51 -11.39
CA ASP A 139 6.54 -3.49 -10.41
C ASP A 139 5.01 -3.44 -10.27
N GLY A 140 4.50 -3.80 -9.09
CA GLY A 140 3.09 -3.66 -8.74
C GLY A 140 2.86 -2.42 -7.89
N ARG A 141 1.84 -1.63 -8.21
CA ARG A 141 1.49 -0.42 -7.44
C ARG A 141 0.01 -0.42 -7.07
N ALA A 142 -0.30 0.01 -5.86
CA ALA A 142 -1.65 0.35 -5.43
C ALA A 142 -1.61 1.70 -4.72
N VAL A 143 -2.52 2.59 -5.11
CA VAL A 143 -2.69 3.91 -4.49
C VAL A 143 -4.10 3.95 -3.94
N CYS A 144 -4.23 4.07 -2.63
CA CYS A 144 -5.50 4.05 -1.94
C CYS A 144 -5.73 5.40 -1.27
N ARG A 145 -6.89 6.03 -1.55
CA ARG A 145 -7.38 7.15 -0.76
C ARG A 145 -8.17 6.61 0.41
N VAL A 146 -7.85 7.07 1.62
CA VAL A 146 -8.43 6.60 2.88
C VAL A 146 -9.06 7.79 3.58
N GLY A 147 -10.36 7.71 3.87
CA GLY A 147 -11.07 8.69 4.67
C GLY A 147 -11.20 8.23 6.11
N VAL A 148 -10.77 9.05 7.05
CA VAL A 148 -10.78 8.76 8.49
C VAL A 148 -11.60 9.81 9.22
N SER A 149 -12.50 9.39 10.10
CA SER A 149 -13.21 10.27 11.02
C SER A 149 -12.23 10.86 12.04
N VAL A 150 -12.17 12.19 12.13
CA VAL A 150 -11.27 12.87 13.07
C VAL A 150 -11.80 12.83 14.51
N THR A 151 -13.07 12.43 14.70
CA THR A 151 -13.69 12.33 16.02
C THR A 151 -13.19 11.12 16.81
N ASP A 152 -13.04 9.97 16.14
CA ASP A 152 -12.78 8.68 16.78
C ASP A 152 -11.68 7.85 16.06
N GLY A 153 -11.15 8.34 14.94
CA GLY A 153 -10.16 7.62 14.14
C GLY A 153 -10.72 6.48 13.31
N SER A 154 -12.04 6.33 13.22
CA SER A 154 -12.67 5.27 12.43
C SER A 154 -12.42 5.47 10.94
N VAL A 155 -12.17 4.38 10.21
CA VAL A 155 -12.02 4.43 8.75
C VAL A 155 -13.42 4.44 8.14
N ILE A 156 -13.80 5.58 7.55
CA ILE A 156 -15.10 5.76 6.90
C ILE A 156 -15.15 4.97 5.59
N GLY A 157 -14.02 4.91 4.89
CA GLY A 157 -13.88 4.14 3.67
C GLY A 157 -12.51 4.31 3.04
N PHE A 158 -12.21 3.47 2.06
CA PHE A 158 -11.03 3.62 1.23
C PHE A 158 -11.33 3.21 -0.20
N ARG A 159 -10.60 3.80 -1.15
CA ARG A 159 -10.67 3.47 -2.57
C ARG A 159 -9.28 3.32 -3.15
N CYS A 160 -9.06 2.17 -3.76
CA CYS A 160 -7.97 1.85 -4.66
C CYS A 160 -8.63 1.39 -5.99
#